data_AF-A0A3S9CNK9-F1
#
_entry.id   AF-A0A3S9CNK9-F1
#
_cell.length_a   1.000
_cell.length_b   1.000
_cell.length_c   1.000
_cell.angle_alpha   90.00
_cell.angle_beta   90.00
_cell.angle_gamma   90.00
#
_symmetry.space_group_name_H-M   'P 1'
#
loop_
_entity.id
_entity.type
_entity.pdbx_description
1 polymer ?
#
loop_
_entity_poly.entity_id
_entity_poly.type
_entity_poly.pdbx_seq_one_letter_code
_entity_poly.pdbx_strand_id
1 'polypeptide(L)'
;MSNNPGKKGKPAPWERRAAEHREQALQEYRLANHPAYAGWSTRRSEAFRAFRQETGADDLSNSDLFKAMKAANARLRAWDRANPSPMSREDDKRLEAEFAAQYVARDYS
;
A
#
# COMPACT_ATOMS: atom_id res chain seq x y z
N MET A 1 7.18 32.14 20.86
CA MET A 1 6.28 30.97 20.79
C MET A 1 7.13 29.74 20.51
N SER A 2 7.36 28.90 21.52
CA SER A 2 8.13 27.66 21.42
C SER A 2 7.18 26.50 21.62
N ASN A 3 7.13 25.55 20.68
CA ASN A 3 6.65 24.19 20.94
C ASN A 3 7.34 23.22 19.98
N ASN A 4 8.59 22.91 20.37
CA ASN A 4 9.29 21.64 20.17
C ASN A 4 9.28 21.02 18.75
N PRO A 5 10.34 21.22 17.94
CA PRO A 5 10.55 20.42 16.74
C PRO A 5 10.81 18.97 17.19
N GLY A 6 10.28 18.00 16.45
CA GLY A 6 10.30 16.57 16.80
C GLY A 6 11.62 16.12 17.44
N LYS A 7 11.53 15.31 18.51
CA LYS A 7 12.69 14.67 19.16
C LYS A 7 13.65 14.17 18.07
N LYS A 8 14.91 14.67 18.13
CA LYS A 8 16.04 14.38 17.23
C LYS A 8 15.78 13.21 16.26
N GLY A 9 15.43 13.56 15.02
CA GLY A 9 15.41 12.63 13.88
C GLY A 9 14.08 11.94 13.55
N LYS A 10 12.97 12.25 14.23
CA LYS A 10 11.64 11.72 13.86
C LYS A 10 10.75 12.81 13.28
N PRO A 11 10.11 12.58 12.11
CA PRO A 11 9.18 13.53 11.53
C PRO A 11 8.02 13.78 12.49
N ALA A 12 7.49 14.99 12.44
CA ALA A 12 6.35 15.35 13.26
C ALA A 12 5.11 14.50 12.87
N PRO A 13 4.16 14.26 13.79
CA PRO A 13 2.97 13.46 13.48
C PRO A 13 2.17 13.98 12.27
N TRP A 14 2.10 15.28 12.05
CA TRP A 14 1.42 15.88 10.89
C TRP A 14 2.16 15.62 9.57
N GLU A 15 3.50 15.64 9.57
CA GLU A 15 4.31 15.29 8.40
C GLU A 15 4.08 13.83 7.99
N ARG A 16 3.97 12.93 8.98
CA ARG A 16 3.64 11.52 8.73
C ARG A 16 2.25 11.36 8.10
N ARG A 17 1.24 12.04 8.65
CA ARG A 17 -0.12 12.01 8.10
C ARG A 17 -0.17 12.57 6.68
N ALA A 18 0.56 13.65 6.41
CA ALA A 18 0.65 14.23 5.07
C ALA A 18 1.28 13.28 4.06
N ALA A 19 2.33 12.55 4.47
CA ALA A 19 2.97 11.52 3.64
C ALA A 19 2.04 10.33 3.37
N GLU A 20 1.40 9.79 4.43
CA GLU A 20 0.42 8.69 4.31
C GLU A 20 -0.74 9.07 3.39
N HIS A 21 -1.25 10.30 3.50
CA HIS A 21 -2.29 10.82 2.61
C HIS A 21 -1.81 10.94 1.16
N ARG A 22 -0.59 11.43 0.94
CA ARG A 22 -0.01 11.51 -0.42
C ARG A 22 0.12 10.11 -1.03
N GLU A 23 0.60 9.13 -0.28
CA GLU A 23 0.73 7.75 -0.73
C GLU A 23 -0.63 7.14 -1.10
N GLN A 24 -1.65 7.36 -0.26
CA GLN A 24 -3.00 6.92 -0.55
C GLN A 24 -3.55 7.58 -1.81
N ALA A 25 -3.44 8.91 -1.92
CA ALA A 25 -3.93 9.66 -3.08
C ALA A 25 -3.21 9.26 -4.38
N LEU A 26 -1.91 8.98 -4.33
CA LEU A 26 -1.16 8.44 -5.47
C LEU A 26 -1.65 7.04 -5.84
N GLN A 27 -1.94 6.18 -4.86
CA GLN A 27 -2.48 4.86 -5.13
C GLN A 27 -3.87 4.93 -5.77
N GLU A 28 -4.75 5.80 -5.28
CA GLU A 28 -6.06 6.05 -5.88
C GLU A 28 -5.93 6.59 -7.30
N TYR A 29 -5.00 7.52 -7.54
CA TYR A 29 -4.70 8.04 -8.87
C TYR A 29 -4.24 6.94 -9.84
N ARG A 30 -3.34 6.05 -9.40
CA ARG A 30 -2.89 4.90 -10.19
C ARG A 30 -4.03 3.95 -10.55
N LEU A 31 -4.93 3.67 -9.60
CA LEU A 31 -6.08 2.80 -9.83
C LEU A 31 -7.06 3.44 -10.83
N ALA A 32 -7.29 4.75 -10.75
CA ALA A 32 -8.17 5.47 -11.67
C ALA A 32 -7.60 5.57 -13.10
N ASN A 33 -6.29 5.70 -13.25
CA ASN A 33 -5.64 5.97 -14.53
C ASN A 33 -4.98 4.74 -15.19
N HIS A 34 -5.07 3.55 -14.57
CA HIS A 34 -4.53 2.32 -15.13
C HIS A 34 -5.51 1.14 -14.96
N PRO A 35 -6.52 0.98 -15.83
CA PRO A 35 -7.60 -0.01 -15.67
C PRO A 35 -7.14 -1.47 -15.51
N ALA A 36 -6.14 -1.89 -16.28
CA ALA A 36 -5.57 -3.23 -16.15
C ALA A 36 -4.93 -3.47 -14.77
N TYR A 37 -4.26 -2.45 -14.23
CA TYR A 37 -3.67 -2.50 -12.89
C TYR A 37 -4.75 -2.48 -11.82
N ALA A 38 -5.83 -1.71 -12.00
CA ALA A 38 -6.97 -1.74 -11.09
C ALA A 38 -7.57 -3.15 -11.00
N GLY A 39 -7.88 -3.78 -12.14
CA GLY A 39 -8.39 -5.15 -12.17
C GLY A 39 -7.40 -6.19 -11.62
N TRP A 40 -6.10 -6.02 -11.85
CA TRP A 40 -5.08 -6.85 -11.24
C TRP A 40 -5.00 -6.65 -9.71
N SER A 41 -5.06 -5.42 -9.23
CA SER A 41 -4.97 -5.06 -7.80
C SER A 41 -6.14 -5.61 -7.00
N THR A 42 -7.35 -5.59 -7.58
CA THR A 42 -8.53 -6.26 -7.02
C THR A 42 -8.31 -7.76 -6.88
N ARG A 43 -7.92 -8.44 -7.98
CA ARG A 43 -7.64 -9.89 -7.96
C ARG A 43 -6.56 -10.27 -6.95
N ARG A 44 -5.51 -9.45 -6.85
CA ARG A 44 -4.43 -9.65 -5.87
C ARG A 44 -4.94 -9.53 -4.44
N SER A 45 -5.80 -8.56 -4.17
CA SER A 45 -6.38 -8.34 -2.84
C SER A 45 -7.32 -9.48 -2.44
N GLU A 46 -8.14 -9.96 -3.39
CA GLU A 46 -9.00 -11.13 -3.21
C GLU A 46 -8.18 -12.40 -2.94
N ALA A 47 -7.12 -12.64 -3.73
CA ALA A 47 -6.21 -13.75 -3.52
C ALA A 47 -5.55 -13.69 -2.14
N PHE A 48 -5.07 -12.51 -1.72
CA PHE A 48 -4.48 -12.38 -0.39
C PHE A 48 -5.48 -12.64 0.74
N ARG A 49 -6.72 -12.16 0.60
CA ARG A 49 -7.80 -12.44 1.55
C ARG A 49 -8.06 -13.95 1.66
N ALA A 50 -8.16 -14.65 0.53
CA ALA A 50 -8.33 -16.10 0.51
C ALA A 50 -7.14 -16.80 1.20
N PHE A 51 -5.91 -16.41 0.89
CA PHE A 51 -4.73 -17.01 1.53
C PHE A 51 -4.69 -16.77 3.05
N ARG A 52 -5.11 -15.60 3.52
CA ARG A 52 -5.16 -15.31 4.96
C ARG A 52 -6.21 -16.16 5.68
N GLN A 53 -7.35 -16.40 5.05
CA GLN A 53 -8.38 -17.28 5.58
C GLN A 53 -7.89 -18.73 5.62
N GLU A 54 -7.33 -19.23 4.51
CA GLU A 54 -6.85 -20.62 4.39
C GLU A 54 -5.70 -20.95 5.33
N THR A 55 -4.86 -19.98 5.69
CA THR A 55 -3.73 -20.22 6.62
C THR A 55 -4.09 -19.95 8.07
N GLY A 56 -5.32 -19.48 8.36
CA GLY A 56 -5.71 -19.04 9.71
C GLY A 56 -5.01 -17.76 10.16
N ALA A 57 -4.57 -16.91 9.22
CA ALA A 57 -3.96 -15.61 9.52
C ALA A 57 -4.98 -14.54 9.92
N ASP A 58 -6.27 -14.80 9.73
CA ASP A 58 -7.38 -13.98 10.20
C ASP A 58 -7.95 -14.45 11.55
N ASP A 59 -7.50 -15.60 12.05
CA ASP A 59 -7.91 -16.12 13.35
C ASP A 59 -6.98 -15.60 14.45
N LEU A 60 -7.47 -14.63 15.23
CA LEU A 60 -6.72 -14.05 16.34
C LEU A 60 -6.54 -15.00 17.53
N SER A 61 -7.29 -16.10 17.58
CA SER A 61 -7.12 -17.15 18.59
C SER A 61 -6.00 -18.14 18.22
N ASN A 62 -5.49 -18.07 16.99
CA ASN A 62 -4.40 -18.90 16.52
C ASN A 62 -3.09 -18.58 17.27
N SER A 63 -2.63 -19.50 18.12
CA SER A 63 -1.38 -19.36 18.87
C SER A 63 -0.15 -19.22 17.96
N ASP A 64 -0.25 -19.66 16.71
CA ASP A 64 0.78 -19.59 15.69
C ASP A 64 0.50 -18.49 14.64
N LEU A 65 -0.24 -17.43 14.99
CA LEU A 65 -0.64 -16.33 14.10
C LEU A 65 0.50 -15.78 13.23
N PHE A 66 1.70 -15.62 13.80
CA PHE A 66 2.86 -15.15 13.04
C PHE A 66 3.29 -16.14 11.93
N LYS A 67 3.27 -17.45 12.21
CA LYS A 67 3.52 -18.48 11.19
C LYS A 67 2.43 -18.49 10.14
N ALA A 68 1.16 -18.35 10.53
CA ALA A 68 0.02 -18.25 9.62
C ALA A 68 0.12 -17.04 8.68
N MET A 69 0.50 -15.87 9.20
CA MET A 69 0.76 -14.66 8.40
C MET A 69 1.93 -14.86 7.44
N LYS A 70 3.02 -15.50 7.87
CA LYS A 70 4.16 -15.82 6.99
C LYS A 70 3.76 -16.76 5.86
N ALA A 71 2.91 -17.76 6.15
CA ALA A 71 2.37 -18.67 5.14
C ALA A 71 1.49 -17.95 4.11
N ALA A 72 0.59 -17.06 4.55
CA ALA A 72 -0.24 -16.26 3.65
C ALA A 72 0.62 -15.37 2.73
N ASN A 73 1.66 -14.72 3.29
CA ASN A 73 2.59 -13.91 2.51
C ASN A 73 3.40 -14.74 1.50
N ALA A 74 3.78 -15.97 1.85
CA ALA A 74 4.46 -16.87 0.92
C ALA A 74 3.56 -17.26 -0.26
N ARG A 75 2.27 -17.54 -0.01
CA ARG A 75 1.27 -17.78 -1.05
C ARG A 75 1.05 -16.57 -1.94
N LEU A 76 0.95 -15.37 -1.35
CA LEU A 76 0.83 -14.13 -2.13
C LEU A 76 2.04 -13.90 -3.04
N ARG A 77 3.27 -14.14 -2.56
CA ARG A 77 4.49 -14.04 -3.39
C ARG A 77 4.54 -15.08 -4.51
N ALA A 78 3.97 -16.27 -4.30
CA ALA A 78 3.84 -17.27 -5.37
C ALA A 78 2.81 -16.81 -6.42
N TRP A 79 1.67 -16.27 -5.96
CA TRP A 79 0.65 -15.69 -6.81
C TRP A 79 1.18 -14.52 -7.64
N ASP A 80 1.93 -13.59 -7.02
CA ASP A 80 2.53 -12.42 -7.69
C ASP A 80 3.50 -12.84 -8.81
N ARG A 81 4.25 -13.94 -8.61
CA ARG A 81 5.13 -14.51 -9.65
C ARG A 81 4.35 -15.13 -10.81
N ALA A 82 3.21 -15.75 -10.53
CA ALA A 82 2.35 -16.34 -11.56
C ALA A 82 1.46 -15.30 -12.26
N ASN A 83 1.20 -14.17 -11.61
CA ASN A 83 0.30 -13.11 -12.07
C ASN A 83 1.05 -11.77 -11.99
N PRO A 84 2.03 -11.51 -12.88
CA PRO A 84 2.80 -10.28 -12.84
C PRO A 84 1.91 -9.04 -12.97
N SER A 85 2.31 -7.95 -12.29
CA SER A 85 1.63 -6.66 -12.40
C SER A 85 1.63 -6.18 -13.87
N PRO A 86 0.50 -5.72 -14.41
CA PRO A 86 0.44 -5.14 -15.74
C PRO A 86 1.01 -3.71 -15.78
N MET A 87 1.24 -3.09 -14.61
CA MET A 87 1.85 -1.76 -14.55
C MET A 87 3.36 -1.87 -14.75
N SER A 88 3.84 -1.26 -15.84
CA SER A 88 5.27 -1.14 -16.13
C SER A 88 5.93 -0.12 -15.20
N ARG A 89 7.26 -0.19 -15.07
CA ARG A 89 8.02 0.83 -14.33
C ARG A 89 7.95 2.21 -14.98
N GLU A 90 7.76 2.27 -16.29
CA GLU A 90 7.62 3.53 -17.03
C GLU A 90 6.25 4.16 -16.77
N ASP A 91 5.17 3.37 -16.80
CA ASP A 91 3.83 3.83 -16.44
C ASP A 91 3.76 4.28 -14.99
N ASP A 92 4.39 3.55 -14.08
CA ASP A 92 4.46 3.92 -12.67
C ASP A 92 5.08 5.31 -12.46
N LYS A 93 6.23 5.56 -13.08
CA LYS A 93 6.91 6.86 -13.04
C LYS A 93 6.10 7.96 -13.71
N ARG A 94 5.49 7.67 -14.86
CA ARG A 94 4.66 8.63 -15.60
C ARG A 94 3.48 9.06 -14.74
N LEU A 95 2.75 8.12 -14.15
CA LEU A 95 1.60 8.39 -13.27
C LEU A 95 2.02 9.13 -12.00
N GLU A 96 3.18 8.79 -11.41
CA GLU A 96 3.69 9.53 -10.26
C GLU A 96 4.03 10.99 -10.60
N ALA A 97 4.62 11.25 -11.78
CA ALA A 97 4.91 12.60 -12.25
C ALA A 97 3.62 13.40 -12.57
N GLU A 98 2.66 12.77 -13.25
CA GLU A 98 1.34 13.37 -13.55
C GLU A 98 0.59 13.73 -12.27
N PHE A 99 0.61 12.84 -11.27
CA PHE A 99 0.05 13.09 -9.95
C PHE A 99 0.77 14.23 -9.23
N ALA A 100 2.11 14.22 -9.22
CA ALA A 100 2.91 15.26 -8.55
C ALA A 100 2.67 16.66 -9.13
N ALA A 101 2.37 16.77 -10.43
CA ALA A 101 2.05 18.04 -11.09
C ALA A 101 0.68 18.62 -10.65
N GLN A 102 -0.23 17.78 -10.15
CA GLN A 102 -1.61 18.16 -9.81
C GLN A 102 -1.90 18.09 -8.31
N TYR A 103 -1.06 17.38 -7.55
CA TYR A 103 -1.29 17.14 -6.13
C TYR A 103 -1.08 18.39 -5.29
N VAL A 104 -2.14 18.84 -4.63
CA VAL A 104 -2.09 19.88 -3.61
C VAL A 104 -2.09 19.19 -2.25
N ALA A 105 -0.99 19.37 -1.49
CA ALA A 105 -0.88 18.80 -0.16
C ALA A 105 -1.98 19.34 0.76
N ARG A 106 -2.67 18.44 1.46
CA ARG A 106 -3.64 18.80 2.48
C ARG A 106 -2.89 19.28 3.73
N ASP A 107 -3.40 20.36 4.32
CA ASP A 107 -2.90 20.87 5.59
C ASP A 107 -3.36 19.95 6.74
N TYR A 108 -2.39 19.54 7.55
CA TYR A 108 -2.57 18.66 8.72
C TYR A 108 -1.99 19.28 9.99
N SER A 109 -1.68 20.59 9.96
CA SER A 109 -1.15 21.37 11.08
C SER A 109 -2.13 21.53 12.25
#